data_AF-A0A927FWM4-F1
#
_entry.id   AF-A0A927FWM4-F1
#
_cell.length_a   1.000
_cell.length_b   1.000
_cell.length_c   1.000
_cell.angle_alpha   90.00
_cell.angle_beta   90.00
_cell.angle_gamma   90.00
#
_symmetry.space_group_name_H-M   'P 1'
#
loop_
_entity.id
_entity.type
_entity.pdbx_description
1 polymer ?
#
loop_
_entity_poly.entity_id
_entity_poly.type
_entity_poly.pdbx_seq_one_letter_code
_entity_poly.pdbx_strand_id
1 'polypeptide(L)' 'MVGVIFGFFVISLLLFLGAFNYFLLSQRGGAYPPKRTLMQKAMGFAIVGTGILVIAILLSLFSN' A
#
# COMPACT_ATOMS: atom_id res chain seq x y z
N MET A 1 5.97 -21.02 8.65
CA MET A 1 4.93 -20.18 7.99
C MET A 1 4.93 -18.74 8.50
N VAL A 2 5.17 -18.51 9.80
CA VAL A 2 5.22 -17.17 10.42
C VAL A 2 6.08 -16.15 9.67
N GLY A 3 7.32 -16.50 9.28
CA GLY A 3 8.20 -15.56 8.56
C GLY A 3 7.66 -15.12 7.19
N VAL A 4 6.94 -16.00 6.48
CA VAL A 4 6.32 -15.66 5.19
C VAL A 4 5.16 -14.69 5.41
N ILE A 5 4.28 -14.99 6.37
CA ILE A 5 3.16 -14.12 6.76
C ILE A 5 3.65 -12.73 7.17
N PHE A 6 4.70 -12.67 8.00
CA PHE A 6 5.36 -11.42 8.38
C PHE A 6 5.86 -10.65 7.15
N GLY A 7 6.49 -11.32 6.19
CA GLY A 7 6.91 -10.71 4.93
C GLY A 7 5.76 -10.05 4.17
N PHE A 8 4.60 -10.71 4.07
CA PHE A 8 3.41 -10.13 3.46
C PHE A 8 2.91 -8.88 4.20
N PHE A 9 2.91 -8.89 5.53
CA PHE A 9 2.56 -7.70 6.33
C PHE A 9 3.53 -6.54 6.08
N VAL A 10 4.84 -6.80 6.05
CA VAL A 10 5.86 -5.77 5.77
C VAL A 10 5.70 -5.18 4.37
N ILE A 11 5.48 -6.03 3.35
CA ILE A 11 5.27 -5.56 1.97
C ILE A 11 4.00 -4.70 1.88
N SER A 12 2.91 -5.15 2.50
CA SER A 12 1.67 -4.37 2.55
C SER A 12 1.89 -3.00 3.21
N LEU A 13 2.60 -2.96 4.34
CA LEU A 13 2.95 -1.71 5.03
C LEU A 13 3.77 -0.76 4.13
N LEU A 14 4.78 -1.28 3.43
CA LEU A 14 5.59 -0.48 2.50
C LEU A 14 4.75 0.11 1.37
N LEU A 15 3.77 -0.63 0.86
CA LEU A 15 2.86 -0.14 -0.17
C LEU A 15 1.94 0.97 0.36
N PHE A 16 1.43 0.84 1.59
CA PHE A 16 0.67 1.91 2.24
C PHE A 16 1.51 3.16 2.49
N LEU A 17 2.78 3.01 2.90
CA LEU A 17 3.71 4.15 3.01
C LEU A 17 3.93 4.83 1.66
N GLY A 18 4.09 4.06 0.58
CA GLY A 18 4.16 4.59 -0.78
C GLY A 18 2.87 5.34 -1.20
N ALA A 19 1.71 4.76 -0.92
CA ALA A 19 0.41 5.39 -1.17
C ALA A 19 0.27 6.71 -0.42
N PHE A 20 0.63 6.72 0.87
CA PHE A 20 0.57 7.91 1.72
C PHE A 20 1.52 9.01 1.22
N ASN A 21 2.73 8.64 0.79
CA ASN A 21 3.67 9.60 0.20
C ASN A 21 3.10 10.25 -1.06
N TYR A 22 2.55 9.46 -2.00
CA TYR A 22 1.91 10.01 -3.21
C TYR A 22 0.68 10.85 -2.89
N PHE A 23 -0.09 10.47 -1.87
CA PHE A 23 -1.23 11.24 -1.40
C PHE A 23 -0.80 12.60 -0.84
N LEU A 24 0.22 12.66 0.02
CA LEU A 24 0.78 13.91 0.53
C LEU A 24 1.34 14.79 -0.60
N LEU A 25 2.06 14.19 -1.55
CA LEU A 25 2.55 14.91 -2.74
C LEU A 25 1.41 15.51 -3.55
N SER A 26 0.27 14.82 -3.67
CA SER A 26 -0.91 15.31 -4.40
C SER A 26 -1.58 16.53 -3.74
N GLN A 27 -1.34 16.76 -2.44
CA GLN A 27 -1.88 17.89 -1.70
C GLN A 27 -1.00 19.14 -1.81
N ARG A 28 0.26 19.01 -2.29
CA ARG A 28 1.15 20.15 -2.50
C ARG A 28 0.70 20.96 -3.72
N GLY A 29 0.48 22.26 -3.54
CA GLY A 29 0.16 23.19 -4.62
C GLY A 29 1.32 23.36 -5.59
N GLY A 30 1.03 23.51 -6.89
CA GLY A 30 2.06 23.73 -7.93
C GLY A 30 3.00 22.54 -8.19
N ALA A 31 2.75 21.38 -7.59
CA ALA A 31 3.59 20.20 -7.77
C ALA A 31 3.38 19.59 -9.17
N TYR A 32 4.49 19.40 -9.89
CA TYR A 32 4.55 18.49 -11.02
C TYR A 32 5.03 17.13 -10.53
N PRO A 33 4.43 15.99 -10.95
CA PRO A 33 3.35 15.84 -11.94
C PRO A 33 1.93 16.15 -11.41
N PRO A 34 0.91 16.30 -12.29
CA PRO A 34 -0.43 16.77 -11.91
C PRO A 34 -1.09 15.96 -10.79
N LYS A 35 -1.86 16.64 -9.92
CA LYS A 35 -2.57 16.04 -8.77
C LYS A 35 -3.32 14.74 -9.10
N ARG A 36 -3.99 14.68 -10.25
CA ARG A 36 -4.72 13.48 -10.71
C ARG A 36 -3.80 12.26 -10.87
N THR A 37 -2.60 12.46 -11.42
CA THR A 37 -1.63 11.37 -11.63
C THR A 37 -1.05 10.87 -10.30
N LEU A 38 -0.78 11.77 -9.37
CA LEU A 38 -0.33 11.43 -8.02
C LEU A 38 -1.41 10.67 -7.23
N MET A 39 -2.67 11.11 -7.34
CA MET A 39 -3.83 10.40 -6.76
C MET A 39 -4.02 9.01 -7.37
N GLN A 40 -3.91 8.85 -8.69
CA GLN A 40 -4.00 7.54 -9.35
C GLN A 40 -2.90 6.58 -8.86
N LYS A 41 -1.68 7.08 -8.69
CA LYS A 41 -0.59 6.29 -8.10
C LYS A 41 -0.90 5.92 -6.65
N ALA A 42 -1.29 6.88 -5.83
CA ALA A 42 -1.67 6.63 -4.44
C ALA A 42 -2.76 5.55 -4.32
N MET A 43 -3.80 5.64 -5.16
CA MET A 43 -4.86 4.64 -5.23
C MET A 43 -4.35 3.27 -5.69
N GLY A 44 -3.50 3.23 -6.72
CA GLY A 44 -2.91 1.97 -7.18
C GLY A 44 -2.11 1.26 -6.09
N PHE A 45 -1.23 2.00 -5.40
CA PHE A 45 -0.48 1.47 -4.25
C PHE A 45 -1.41 1.03 -3.11
N ALA A 46 -2.45 1.79 -2.80
CA ALA A 46 -3.42 1.45 -1.76
C ALA A 46 -4.21 0.18 -2.10
N ILE A 47 -4.69 0.02 -3.34
CA ILE A 47 -5.44 -1.17 -3.79
C ILE A 47 -4.55 -2.42 -3.69
N VAL A 48 -3.33 -2.35 -4.22
CA VAL A 48 -2.39 -3.47 -4.18
C VAL A 48 -1.99 -3.80 -2.73
N GLY A 49 -1.70 -2.78 -1.92
CA GLY A 49 -1.37 -2.94 -0.49
C GLY A 49 -2.51 -3.59 0.29
N THR A 50 -3.77 -3.19 0.03
CA THR A 50 -4.96 -3.79 0.63
C THR A 50 -5.14 -5.24 0.19
N GLY A 51 -4.95 -5.55 -1.10
CA GLY A 51 -5.02 -6.93 -1.59
C GLY A 51 -3.99 -7.85 -0.91
N ILE A 52 -2.76 -7.36 -0.76
CA ILE A 52 -1.68 -8.09 -0.06
C ILE A 52 -1.98 -8.23 1.44
N LEU A 53 -2.57 -7.21 2.08
CA LEU A 53 -3.00 -7.28 3.48
C LEU A 53 -4.05 -8.38 3.67
N VAL A 54 -5.06 -8.44 2.79
CA VAL A 54 -6.10 -9.47 2.83
C VAL A 54 -5.49 -10.87 2.71
N ILE A 55 -4.54 -11.06 1.79
CA ILE A 55 -3.81 -12.33 1.66
C ILE A 55 -3.04 -12.65 2.94
N ALA A 56 -2.35 -11.68 3.53
CA ALA A 56 -1.62 -11.86 4.79
C ALA A 56 -2.54 -12.30 5.93
N ILE A 57 -3.71 -11.67 6.04
CA ILE A 57 -4.73 -12.00 7.05
C ILE A 57 -5.28 -13.40 6.82
N LEU A 58 -5.63 -13.76 5.58
CA LEU A 58 -6.10 -15.12 5.25
C LEU A 58 -5.04 -16.16 5.63
N LEU A 59 -3.78 -15.96 5.22
CA LEU A 59 -2.68 -16.86 5.58
C LEU A 59 -2.49 -16.97 7.10
N SER A 60 -2.65 -15.86 7.83
CA SER A 60 -2.58 -15.87 9.29
C SER A 60 -3.72 -16.65 9.94
N LEU A 61 -4.93 -16.59 9.36
CA LEU A 61 -6.09 -17.31 9.87
C LEU A 61 -5.96 -18.83 9.67
N PHE A 62 -5.43 -19.27 8.52
CA PHE A 62 -5.24 -20.70 8.22
C PHE A 62 -3.97 -21.30 8.81
N SER A 63 -3.04 -20.47 9.30
CA SER A 63 -1.80 -20.93 9.94
C SER A 63 -1.95 -21.19 11.45
N ASN A 64 -3.07 -20.74 12.05
CA ASN A 64 -3.48 -21.08 13.42
C ASN A 64 -4.24 -22.40 13.42
#